data_AF-A0A917ALT5-F1
#
_entry.id   AF-A0A917ALT5-F1
#
_cell.length_a   1.000
_cell.length_b   1.000
_cell.length_c   1.000
_cell.angle_alpha   90.00
_cell.angle_beta   90.00
_cell.angle_gamma   90.00
#
_symmetry.space_group_name_H-M   'P 1'
#
loop_
_entity.id
_entity.type
_entity.pdbx_description
1 polymer ?
#
loop_
_entity_poly.entity_id
_entity_poly.type
_entity_poly.pdbx_seq_one_letter_code
_entity_poly.pdbx_strand_id
1 'polypeptide(L)'
;MYKINEVAKLANVSVRTLHHYDKIGLLKPANVGENGYRYYNEEDFATLQQILFFKELDFSLQDIKKILENPFFNRKKALSTHKELLIEKKDRLEKMIESIDRTINAIEGGTKMAKKDMFGAFDMKKIEEHQKKYEQEVKDKYGDTLAYKQSQEKTKSYQAEDWKRIQERMGELYGNIAELMDKGPDDEEVQSLISEYRQYITDNFYDCTVEIFRGLGDLYVHDPRFTKNIDKVQTGLSEFLREAMHVYCDAEEGE
;
A
#
# COMPACT_ATOMS: atom_id res chain seq x y z
N MET A 1 -19.64 -21.70 -4.50
CA MET A 1 -18.32 -21.93 -5.13
C MET A 1 -18.51 -22.09 -6.62
N TYR A 2 -17.62 -21.51 -7.42
CA TYR A 2 -17.73 -21.40 -8.88
C TYR A 2 -16.55 -22.08 -9.55
N LYS A 3 -16.78 -22.83 -10.62
CA LYS A 3 -15.70 -23.44 -11.41
C LYS A 3 -14.98 -22.38 -12.23
N ILE A 4 -13.71 -22.61 -12.53
CA ILE A 4 -12.87 -21.68 -13.32
C ILE A 4 -13.52 -21.19 -14.63
N ASN A 5 -14.28 -22.03 -15.33
CA ASN A 5 -14.98 -21.66 -16.56
C ASN A 5 -16.14 -20.67 -16.33
N GLU A 6 -16.82 -20.78 -15.19
CA GLU A 6 -17.91 -19.88 -14.80
C GLU A 6 -17.35 -18.52 -14.41
N VAL A 7 -16.25 -18.51 -13.64
CA VAL A 7 -15.51 -17.28 -13.27
C VAL A 7 -14.98 -16.56 -14.50
N ALA A 8 -14.33 -17.29 -15.41
CA ALA A 8 -13.80 -16.76 -16.66
C ALA A 8 -14.89 -16.06 -17.48
N LYS A 9 -16.07 -16.70 -17.60
CA LYS A 9 -17.21 -16.14 -18.33
C LYS A 9 -17.79 -14.90 -17.65
N LEU A 10 -17.96 -14.91 -16.33
CA LEU A 10 -18.53 -13.80 -15.57
C LEU A 10 -17.61 -12.57 -15.55
N ALA A 11 -16.30 -12.79 -15.38
CA ALA A 11 -15.30 -11.72 -15.34
C ALA A 11 -14.77 -11.31 -16.72
N ASN A 12 -15.28 -11.93 -17.79
CA ASN A 12 -14.85 -11.71 -19.18
C ASN A 12 -13.32 -11.84 -19.37
N VAL A 13 -12.71 -12.85 -18.75
CA VAL A 13 -11.29 -13.18 -18.87
C VAL A 13 -11.10 -14.58 -19.41
N SER A 14 -9.96 -14.84 -20.05
CA SER A 14 -9.67 -16.20 -20.51
C SER A 14 -9.35 -17.13 -19.33
N VAL A 15 -9.72 -18.41 -19.45
CA VAL A 15 -9.32 -19.46 -18.49
C VAL A 15 -7.78 -19.53 -18.35
N ARG A 16 -7.06 -19.28 -19.46
CA ARG A 16 -5.59 -19.18 -19.46
C ARG A 16 -5.08 -18.04 -18.58
N THR A 17 -5.78 -16.90 -18.54
CA THR A 17 -5.45 -15.77 -17.67
C THR A 17 -5.59 -16.16 -16.20
N LEU A 18 -6.69 -16.82 -15.83
CA LEU A 18 -6.89 -17.29 -14.46
C LEU A 18 -5.84 -18.33 -14.04
N HIS A 19 -5.48 -19.25 -14.92
CA HIS A 19 -4.35 -20.17 -14.68
C HIS A 19 -3.01 -19.45 -14.53
N HIS A 20 -2.78 -18.39 -15.32
CA HIS A 20 -1.57 -17.58 -15.18
C HIS A 20 -1.52 -16.86 -13.83
N TYR A 21 -2.64 -16.28 -13.39
CA TYR A 21 -2.74 -15.61 -12.09
C TYR A 21 -2.52 -16.59 -10.94
N ASP A 22 -3.08 -17.79 -11.02
CA ASP A 22 -2.81 -18.87 -10.07
C ASP A 22 -1.31 -19.23 -10.04
N LYS A 23 -0.70 -19.44 -11.22
CA LYS A 23 0.72 -19.81 -11.36
C LYS A 23 1.67 -18.76 -10.74
N ILE A 24 1.39 -17.47 -10.91
CA ILE A 24 2.21 -16.40 -10.33
C ILE A 24 1.80 -16.04 -8.88
N GLY A 25 0.78 -16.70 -8.35
CA GLY A 25 0.25 -16.48 -7.02
C GLY A 25 -0.51 -15.16 -6.85
N LEU A 26 -1.01 -14.58 -7.94
CA LEU A 26 -1.79 -13.33 -7.91
C LEU A 26 -3.27 -13.57 -7.56
N LEU A 27 -3.85 -14.68 -8.02
CA LEU A 27 -5.21 -15.09 -7.67
C LEU A 27 -5.24 -16.61 -7.56
N LYS A 28 -5.39 -17.12 -6.33
CA LYS A 28 -5.47 -18.55 -6.07
C LYS A 28 -6.93 -18.96 -5.90
N PRO A 29 -7.33 -20.16 -6.36
CA PRO A 29 -8.67 -20.67 -6.09
C PRO A 29 -8.83 -21.01 -4.61
N ALA A 30 -10.00 -20.72 -4.04
CA ALA A 30 -10.35 -21.15 -2.69
C ALA A 30 -10.25 -22.68 -2.48
N ASN A 31 -10.48 -23.49 -3.53
CA ASN A 31 -10.33 -24.94 -3.44
C ASN A 31 -9.85 -25.53 -4.78
N VAL A 32 -8.96 -26.52 -4.69
CA VAL A 32 -8.63 -27.42 -5.81
C VAL A 32 -9.17 -28.81 -5.45
N GLY A 33 -10.23 -29.25 -6.14
CA GLY A 33 -10.82 -30.56 -5.93
C GLY A 33 -9.85 -31.69 -6.31
N GLU A 34 -10.10 -32.90 -5.81
CA GLU A 34 -9.26 -34.09 -6.05
C GLU A 34 -9.05 -34.41 -7.54
N ASN A 35 -9.99 -34.00 -8.38
CA ASN A 35 -9.94 -34.10 -9.83
C ASN A 35 -9.13 -32.99 -10.53
N GLY A 36 -8.44 -32.12 -9.77
CA GLY A 36 -7.66 -30.99 -10.26
C GLY A 36 -8.47 -29.76 -10.68
N TYR A 37 -9.80 -29.77 -10.45
CA TYR A 37 -10.67 -28.64 -10.79
C TYR A 37 -10.54 -27.53 -9.75
N ARG A 38 -10.47 -26.29 -10.24
CA ARG A 38 -10.34 -25.09 -9.42
C ARG A 38 -11.71 -24.47 -9.15
N TYR A 39 -11.95 -24.16 -7.88
CA TYR A 39 -13.17 -23.57 -7.38
C TYR A 39 -12.88 -22.26 -6.67
N TYR A 40 -13.69 -21.25 -6.98
CA TYR A 40 -13.54 -19.89 -6.47
C TYR A 40 -14.77 -19.50 -5.63
N ASN A 41 -14.55 -18.72 -4.58
CA ASN A 41 -15.59 -18.18 -3.71
C ASN A 41 -15.81 -16.67 -3.98
N GLU A 42 -16.74 -16.04 -3.27
CA GLU A 42 -17.05 -14.61 -3.42
C GLU A 42 -15.84 -13.69 -3.14
N GLU A 43 -14.94 -14.09 -2.24
CA GLU A 43 -13.72 -13.32 -1.92
C GLU A 43 -12.71 -13.37 -3.07
N ASP A 44 -12.62 -14.49 -3.77
CA ASP A 44 -11.81 -14.62 -4.97
C ASP A 44 -12.36 -13.74 -6.11
N PHE A 45 -13.69 -13.64 -6.24
CA PHE A 45 -14.32 -12.72 -7.20
C PHE A 45 -14.00 -11.26 -6.86
N ALA A 46 -14.09 -10.92 -5.58
CA ALA A 46 -13.72 -9.61 -5.06
C ALA A 46 -12.24 -9.25 -5.35
N THR A 47 -11.35 -10.23 -5.25
CA THR A 47 -9.92 -10.07 -5.54
C THR A 47 -9.67 -9.96 -7.04
N LEU A 48 -10.31 -10.82 -7.85
CA LEU A 48 -10.26 -10.77 -9.30
C LEU A 48 -10.72 -9.40 -9.83
N GLN A 49 -11.82 -8.86 -9.30
CA GLN A 49 -12.31 -7.53 -9.66
C GLN A 49 -11.26 -6.44 -9.41
N GLN A 50 -10.54 -6.50 -8.29
CA GLN A 50 -9.48 -5.53 -8.00
C GLN A 50 -8.29 -5.65 -8.95
N ILE A 51 -7.86 -6.89 -9.24
CA ILE A 51 -6.80 -7.15 -10.20
C ILE A 51 -7.16 -6.51 -11.55
N LEU A 52 -8.42 -6.65 -11.99
CA LEU A 52 -8.89 -6.07 -13.24
C LEU A 52 -8.89 -4.53 -13.20
N PHE A 53 -9.27 -3.90 -12.09
CA PHE A 53 -9.17 -2.44 -11.96
C PHE A 53 -7.73 -1.93 -12.05
N PHE A 54 -6.77 -2.58 -11.38
CA PHE A 54 -5.37 -2.20 -11.50
C PHE A 54 -4.82 -2.45 -12.91
N LYS A 55 -5.24 -3.55 -13.56
CA LYS A 55 -4.84 -3.85 -14.94
C LYS A 55 -5.32 -2.78 -15.92
N GLU A 56 -6.51 -2.23 -15.70
CA GLU A 56 -7.04 -1.13 -16.52
C GLU A 56 -6.28 0.19 -16.32
N LEU A 57 -5.55 0.34 -15.21
CA LEU A 57 -4.66 1.47 -14.94
C LEU A 57 -3.21 1.21 -15.35
N ASP A 58 -2.97 0.20 -16.20
CA ASP A 58 -1.67 -0.14 -16.77
C ASP A 58 -0.61 -0.60 -15.74
N PHE A 59 -1.03 -1.00 -14.53
CA PHE A 59 -0.13 -1.60 -13.54
C PHE A 59 0.38 -2.96 -14.03
N SER A 60 1.65 -3.24 -13.71
CA SER A 60 2.27 -4.54 -13.96
C SER A 60 1.67 -5.59 -13.00
N LEU A 61 1.59 -6.85 -13.41
CA LEU A 61 1.08 -7.93 -12.55
C LEU A 61 1.91 -8.08 -11.26
N GLN A 62 3.20 -7.72 -11.29
CA GLN A 62 4.07 -7.74 -10.11
C GLN A 62 3.70 -6.64 -9.12
N ASP A 63 3.38 -5.42 -9.59
CA ASP A 63 2.99 -4.32 -8.72
C ASP A 63 1.60 -4.55 -8.14
N ILE A 64 0.67 -5.09 -8.94
CA ILE A 64 -0.65 -5.49 -8.46
C ILE A 64 -0.51 -6.51 -7.34
N LYS A 65 0.35 -7.52 -7.54
CA LYS A 65 0.62 -8.53 -6.51
C LYS A 65 1.15 -7.88 -5.22
N LYS A 66 2.17 -7.02 -5.31
CA LYS A 66 2.71 -6.29 -4.15
C LYS A 66 1.66 -5.43 -3.43
N ILE A 67 0.74 -4.82 -4.19
CA ILE A 67 -0.33 -3.99 -3.62
C ILE A 67 -1.37 -4.84 -2.90
N LEU A 68 -1.79 -5.96 -3.48
CA LEU A 68 -2.77 -6.87 -2.89
C LEU A 68 -2.20 -7.65 -1.70
N GLU A 69 -0.89 -7.93 -1.71
CA GLU A 69 -0.17 -8.58 -0.61
C GLU A 69 0.23 -7.59 0.49
N ASN A 70 0.05 -6.27 0.27
CA ASN A 70 0.32 -5.27 1.29
C ASN A 70 -0.75 -5.37 2.40
N PRO A 71 -0.40 -5.63 3.67
CA PRO A 71 -1.39 -5.77 4.74
C PRO A 71 -2.05 -4.44 5.12
N PHE A 72 -1.40 -3.33 4.81
CA PHE A 72 -1.96 -1.99 4.93
C PHE A 72 -2.87 -1.64 3.75
N PHE A 73 -3.05 -2.56 2.80
CA PHE A 73 -3.97 -2.43 1.69
C PHE A 73 -5.41 -2.30 2.19
N ASN A 74 -5.92 -1.08 2.16
CA ASN A 74 -7.32 -0.82 2.43
C ASN A 74 -8.07 -0.85 1.10
N ARG A 75 -8.85 -1.91 0.87
CA ARG A 75 -9.66 -2.08 -0.35
C ARG A 75 -10.53 -0.87 -0.68
N LYS A 76 -11.19 -0.26 0.31
CA LYS A 76 -12.03 0.93 0.09
C LYS A 76 -11.19 2.14 -0.33
N LYS A 77 -10.03 2.36 0.31
CA LYS A 77 -9.06 3.40 -0.06
C LYS A 77 -8.52 3.17 -1.48
N ALA A 78 -8.12 1.93 -1.79
CA ALA A 78 -7.62 1.57 -3.12
C ALA A 78 -8.69 1.78 -4.20
N LEU A 79 -9.96 1.43 -3.93
CA LEU A 79 -11.07 1.72 -4.83
C LEU A 79 -11.35 3.23 -4.97
N SER A 80 -11.22 4.02 -3.90
CA SER A 80 -11.31 5.48 -3.96
C SER A 80 -10.18 6.10 -4.80
N THR A 81 -8.93 5.68 -4.56
CA THR A 81 -7.76 6.10 -5.35
C THR A 81 -7.88 5.63 -6.81
N HIS A 82 -8.37 4.41 -7.06
CA HIS A 82 -8.66 3.94 -8.41
C HIS A 82 -9.70 4.79 -9.10
N LYS A 83 -10.77 5.17 -8.40
CA LYS A 83 -11.78 6.05 -8.96
C LYS A 83 -11.16 7.40 -9.36
N GLU A 84 -10.30 7.98 -8.53
CA GLU A 84 -9.58 9.21 -8.84
C GLU A 84 -8.69 9.03 -10.09
N LEU A 85 -7.89 7.97 -10.15
CA LEU A 85 -7.03 7.65 -11.31
C LEU A 85 -7.84 7.38 -12.59
N LEU A 86 -9.01 6.74 -12.49
CA LEU A 86 -9.91 6.52 -13.62
C LEU A 86 -10.53 7.84 -14.10
N ILE A 87 -10.84 8.77 -13.20
CA ILE A 87 -11.31 10.12 -13.57
C ILE A 87 -10.19 10.86 -14.30
N GLU A 88 -8.94 10.79 -13.82
CA GLU A 88 -7.81 11.41 -14.52
C GLU A 88 -7.55 10.78 -15.90
N LYS A 89 -7.64 9.43 -15.99
CA LYS A 89 -7.54 8.72 -17.27
C LYS A 89 -8.68 9.12 -18.21
N LYS A 90 -9.91 9.28 -17.70
CA LYS A 90 -11.05 9.79 -18.46
C LYS A 90 -10.77 11.21 -18.98
N ASP A 91 -10.35 12.13 -18.14
CA ASP A 91 -10.04 13.51 -18.54
C ASP A 91 -8.93 13.56 -19.61
N ARG A 92 -7.96 12.64 -19.52
CA ARG A 92 -6.92 12.47 -20.55
C ARG A 92 -7.51 11.97 -21.86
N LEU A 93 -8.36 10.94 -21.83
CA LEU A 93 -9.02 10.42 -23.02
C LEU A 93 -9.90 11.48 -23.68
N GLU A 94 -10.63 12.29 -22.89
CA GLU A 94 -11.42 13.41 -23.40
C GLU A 94 -10.54 14.45 -24.12
N LYS A 95 -9.39 14.82 -23.54
CA LYS A 95 -8.42 15.71 -24.21
C LYS A 95 -7.84 15.10 -25.49
N MET A 96 -7.64 13.79 -25.51
CA MET A 96 -7.16 13.08 -26.70
C MET A 96 -8.21 13.05 -27.80
N ILE A 97 -9.48 12.80 -27.46
CA ILE A 97 -10.61 12.87 -28.37
C ILE A 97 -10.72 14.28 -28.94
N GLU A 98 -10.67 15.32 -28.11
CA GLU A 98 -10.70 16.72 -28.56
C GLU A 98 -9.53 17.05 -29.51
N SER A 99 -8.34 16.52 -29.24
CA SER A 99 -7.18 16.66 -30.12
C SER A 99 -7.39 15.95 -31.47
N ILE A 100 -8.05 14.78 -31.48
CA ILE A 100 -8.40 14.05 -32.71
C ILE A 100 -9.43 14.86 -33.51
N ASP A 101 -10.47 15.38 -32.86
CA ASP A 101 -11.51 16.18 -33.53
C ASP A 101 -10.94 17.45 -34.16
N ARG A 102 -10.04 18.15 -33.46
CA ARG A 102 -9.31 19.30 -34.01
C ARG A 102 -8.44 18.89 -35.20
N THR A 103 -7.82 17.72 -35.15
CA THR A 103 -6.99 17.19 -36.25
C THR A 103 -7.84 16.84 -37.47
N ILE A 104 -9.01 16.20 -37.28
CA ILE A 104 -9.97 15.89 -38.35
C ILE A 104 -10.45 17.19 -39.00
N ASN A 105 -10.89 18.18 -38.19
CA ASN A 105 -11.31 19.50 -38.69
C ASN A 105 -10.19 20.23 -39.45
N ALA A 106 -8.94 20.12 -39.01
CA ALA A 106 -7.79 20.72 -39.71
C ALA A 106 -7.51 20.05 -41.07
N ILE A 107 -7.68 18.72 -41.16
CA ILE A 107 -7.55 17.94 -42.41
C ILE A 107 -8.69 18.29 -43.38
N GLU A 108 -9.93 18.34 -42.89
CA GLU A 108 -11.13 18.59 -43.70
C GLU A 108 -11.27 20.08 -44.10
N GLY A 109 -10.89 20.99 -43.20
CA GLY A 109 -10.99 22.45 -43.38
C GLY A 109 -9.72 23.13 -43.91
N GLY A 110 -8.65 22.38 -44.19
CA GLY A 110 -7.40 22.88 -44.78
C GLY A 110 -6.59 23.86 -43.91
N THR A 111 -6.88 23.95 -42.61
CA THR A 111 -6.24 24.89 -41.68
C THR A 111 -5.05 24.23 -40.96
N LYS A 112 -3.89 24.89 -40.95
CA LYS A 112 -2.68 24.37 -40.28
C LYS A 112 -2.80 24.48 -38.76
N MET A 113 -2.79 23.33 -38.08
CA MET A 113 -2.67 23.23 -36.62
C MET A 113 -1.24 23.55 -36.15
N ALA A 114 -1.09 24.21 -35.00
CA ALA A 114 0.21 24.46 -34.39
C ALA A 114 0.77 23.18 -33.74
N LYS A 115 2.07 22.91 -33.92
CA LYS A 115 2.74 21.68 -33.42
C LYS A 115 2.58 21.46 -31.92
N LYS A 116 2.47 22.52 -31.12
CA LYS A 116 2.27 22.45 -29.66
C LYS A 116 0.91 21.86 -29.28
N ASP A 117 -0.14 22.20 -30.05
CA ASP A 117 -1.51 21.70 -29.83
C ASP A 117 -1.67 20.25 -30.30
N MET A 118 -0.82 19.83 -31.24
CA MET A 118 -0.81 18.48 -31.83
C MET A 118 -0.23 17.41 -30.88
N PHE A 119 0.63 17.78 -29.92
CA PHE A 119 1.30 16.84 -28.99
C PHE A 119 0.98 17.09 -27.51
N GLY A 120 0.23 18.14 -27.17
CA GLY A 120 -0.06 18.52 -25.77
C GLY A 120 -0.88 17.50 -24.98
N ALA A 121 -1.64 16.61 -25.64
CA ALA A 121 -2.44 15.57 -25.00
C ALA A 121 -1.62 14.35 -24.49
N PHE A 122 -0.32 14.28 -24.80
CA PHE A 122 0.58 13.19 -24.43
C PHE A 122 1.49 13.51 -23.23
N ASP A 123 1.30 14.65 -22.55
CA ASP A 123 2.18 15.10 -21.46
C ASP A 123 1.95 14.30 -20.16
N MET A 124 2.84 13.34 -19.88
CA MET A 124 2.82 12.43 -18.71
C MET A 124 3.47 13.01 -17.44
N LYS A 125 3.94 14.27 -17.49
CA LYS A 125 4.72 14.89 -16.42
C LYS A 125 4.03 14.85 -15.05
N LYS A 126 2.72 15.01 -14.96
CA LYS A 126 2.02 15.09 -13.66
C LYS A 126 2.00 13.77 -12.87
N ILE A 127 1.98 12.62 -13.53
CA ILE A 127 1.96 11.30 -12.87
C ILE A 127 3.37 10.89 -12.44
N GLU A 128 4.36 11.10 -13.32
CA GLU A 128 5.77 10.95 -12.96
C GLU A 128 6.19 11.93 -11.86
N GLU A 129 5.67 13.16 -11.86
CA GLU A 129 5.88 14.15 -10.80
C GLU A 129 5.26 13.70 -9.48
N HIS A 130 4.10 13.03 -9.46
CA HIS A 130 3.46 12.55 -8.23
C HIS A 130 4.17 11.33 -7.61
N GLN A 131 4.58 10.36 -8.43
CA GLN A 131 5.39 9.23 -7.98
C GLN A 131 6.77 9.70 -7.49
N LYS A 132 7.42 10.60 -8.26
CA LYS A 132 8.64 11.26 -7.80
C LYS A 132 8.38 12.05 -6.53
N LYS A 133 7.28 12.81 -6.38
CA LYS A 133 7.04 13.62 -5.17
C LYS A 133 6.96 12.78 -3.90
N TYR A 134 6.34 11.61 -3.95
CA TYR A 134 6.22 10.73 -2.79
C TYR A 134 7.55 10.07 -2.42
N GLU A 135 8.29 9.62 -3.45
CA GLU A 135 9.61 9.02 -3.28
C GLU A 135 10.66 10.07 -2.86
N GLN A 136 10.50 11.30 -3.36
CA GLN A 136 11.32 12.47 -3.06
C GLN A 136 10.98 13.06 -1.70
N GLU A 137 9.73 13.12 -1.24
CA GLU A 137 9.38 13.56 0.13
C GLU A 137 10.00 12.67 1.21
N VAL A 138 10.06 11.36 0.96
CA VAL A 138 10.72 10.41 1.87
C VAL A 138 12.24 10.54 1.81
N LYS A 139 12.81 10.74 0.61
CA LYS A 139 14.24 11.02 0.43
C LYS A 139 14.68 12.37 1.00
N ASP A 140 13.89 13.42 0.83
CA ASP A 140 14.22 14.79 1.24
C ASP A 140 14.07 14.96 2.77
N LYS A 141 13.13 14.25 3.41
CA LYS A 141 12.98 14.27 4.88
C LYS A 141 13.88 13.28 5.62
N TYR A 142 14.20 12.12 5.03
CA TYR A 142 14.85 11.03 5.76
C TYR A 142 16.00 10.35 5.01
N GLY A 143 16.23 10.68 3.73
CA GLY A 143 17.16 9.98 2.85
C GLY A 143 18.64 10.08 3.23
N ASP A 144 19.02 11.13 3.96
CA ASP A 144 20.37 11.30 4.51
C ASP A 144 20.56 10.68 5.89
N THR A 145 19.48 10.23 6.55
CA THR A 145 19.57 9.61 7.87
C THR A 145 20.18 8.22 7.80
N LEU A 146 20.98 7.88 8.81
CA LEU A 146 21.57 6.55 8.94
C LEU A 146 20.49 5.45 9.00
N ALA A 147 19.36 5.76 9.67
CA ALA A 147 18.22 4.86 9.81
C ALA A 147 17.58 4.48 8.46
N TYR A 148 17.43 5.43 7.53
CA TYR A 148 16.89 5.14 6.20
C TYR A 148 17.83 4.23 5.38
N LYS A 149 19.14 4.47 5.44
CA LYS A 149 20.15 3.64 4.76
C LYS A 149 20.18 2.23 5.35
N GLN A 150 20.16 2.09 6.67
CA GLN A 150 20.10 0.80 7.36
C GLN A 150 18.82 0.02 7.02
N SER A 151 17.67 0.69 6.95
CA SER A 151 16.39 0.09 6.53
C SER A 151 16.45 -0.46 5.12
N GLN A 152 17.00 0.31 4.17
CA GLN A 152 17.17 -0.16 2.80
C GLN A 152 18.12 -1.36 2.74
N GLU A 153 19.25 -1.35 3.46
CA GLU A 153 20.17 -2.49 3.46
C GLU A 153 19.58 -3.74 4.15
N LYS A 154 18.94 -3.61 5.31
CA LYS A 154 18.33 -4.75 6.02
C LYS A 154 17.19 -5.38 5.22
N THR A 155 16.34 -4.57 4.59
CA THR A 155 15.14 -5.07 3.91
C THR A 155 15.38 -5.52 2.47
N LYS A 156 16.54 -5.22 1.86
CA LYS A 156 16.91 -5.65 0.49
C LYS A 156 16.82 -7.16 0.28
N SER A 157 17.16 -7.96 1.29
CA SER A 157 17.15 -9.42 1.20
C SER A 157 15.85 -10.07 1.67
N TYR A 158 14.93 -9.30 2.26
CA TYR A 158 13.70 -9.83 2.84
C TYR A 158 12.78 -10.39 1.76
N GLN A 159 12.30 -11.61 2.01
CA GLN A 159 11.31 -12.26 1.17
C GLN A 159 9.92 -12.15 1.79
N ALA A 160 8.90 -12.65 1.10
CA ALA A 160 7.51 -12.58 1.56
C ALA A 160 7.33 -13.20 2.96
N GLU A 161 8.07 -14.28 3.26
CA GLU A 161 8.03 -14.96 4.56
C GLU A 161 8.58 -14.10 5.71
N ASP A 162 9.62 -13.31 5.45
CA ASP A 162 10.17 -12.39 6.45
C ASP A 162 9.18 -11.27 6.76
N TRP A 163 8.58 -10.69 5.71
CA TRP A 163 7.56 -9.65 5.86
C TRP A 163 6.33 -10.13 6.62
N LYS A 164 5.90 -11.38 6.37
CA LYS A 164 4.80 -11.99 7.10
C LYS A 164 5.12 -12.15 8.58
N ARG A 165 6.28 -12.71 8.92
CA ARG A 165 6.74 -12.88 10.32
C ARG A 165 6.80 -11.55 11.06
N ILE A 166 7.33 -10.52 10.39
CA ILE A 166 7.45 -9.15 10.89
C ILE A 166 6.05 -8.59 11.18
N GLN A 167 5.12 -8.67 10.22
CA GLN A 167 3.77 -8.13 10.39
C GLN A 167 2.95 -8.86 11.46
N GLU A 168 3.07 -10.19 11.55
CA GLU A 168 2.43 -10.98 12.60
C GLU A 168 2.93 -10.53 13.98
N ARG A 169 4.26 -10.42 14.15
CA ARG A 169 4.84 -9.97 15.42
C ARG A 169 4.44 -8.54 15.78
N MET A 170 4.36 -7.64 14.80
CA MET A 170 3.87 -6.28 14.99
C MET A 170 2.41 -6.27 15.47
N GLY A 171 1.56 -7.10 14.85
CA GLY A 171 0.15 -7.22 15.21
C GLY A 171 -0.04 -7.76 16.64
N GLU A 172 0.75 -8.75 17.03
CA GLU A 172 0.78 -9.28 18.40
C GLU A 172 1.17 -8.19 19.40
N LEU A 173 2.25 -7.43 19.13
CA LEU A 173 2.68 -6.35 20.01
C LEU A 173 1.60 -5.29 20.18
N TYR A 174 0.97 -4.85 19.10
CA TYR A 174 -0.13 -3.88 19.18
C TYR A 174 -1.34 -4.44 19.92
N GLY A 175 -1.69 -5.71 19.71
CA GLY A 175 -2.78 -6.38 20.42
C GLY A 175 -2.52 -6.44 21.92
N ASN A 176 -1.33 -6.90 22.31
CA ASN A 176 -0.94 -6.98 23.72
C ASN A 176 -0.94 -5.60 24.38
N ILE A 177 -0.45 -4.56 23.70
CA ILE A 177 -0.49 -3.19 24.23
C ILE A 177 -1.93 -2.68 24.33
N ALA A 178 -2.78 -2.98 23.34
CA ALA A 178 -4.18 -2.57 23.33
C ALA A 178 -4.98 -3.17 24.51
N GLU A 179 -4.73 -4.45 24.84
CA GLU A 179 -5.35 -5.14 25.98
C GLU A 179 -5.00 -4.50 27.34
N LEU A 180 -3.89 -3.76 27.41
CA LEU A 180 -3.41 -3.11 28.63
C LEU A 180 -3.68 -1.60 28.67
N MET A 181 -4.38 -1.04 27.68
CA MET A 181 -4.65 0.41 27.61
C MET A 181 -5.37 0.95 28.86
N ASP A 182 -6.18 0.14 29.53
CA ASP A 182 -6.90 0.54 30.75
C ASP A 182 -5.99 0.69 31.98
N LYS A 183 -4.76 0.14 31.95
CA LYS A 183 -3.81 0.25 33.06
C LYS A 183 -3.07 1.58 33.09
N GLY A 184 -3.02 2.29 31.96
CA GLY A 184 -2.29 3.55 31.80
C GLY A 184 -0.95 3.37 31.07
N PRO A 185 -0.42 4.43 30.45
CA PRO A 185 0.78 4.37 29.62
C PRO A 185 2.06 4.12 30.41
N ASP A 186 2.10 4.39 31.72
CA ASP A 186 3.24 4.26 32.62
C ASP A 186 3.27 2.95 33.42
N ASP A 187 2.27 2.07 33.23
CA ASP A 187 2.23 0.75 33.86
C ASP A 187 3.45 -0.11 33.46
N GLU A 188 4.01 -0.86 34.42
CA GLU A 188 5.23 -1.65 34.21
C GLU A 188 5.08 -2.70 33.08
N GLU A 189 3.89 -3.30 32.94
CA GLU A 189 3.64 -4.31 31.91
C GLU A 189 3.51 -3.66 30.51
N VAL A 190 2.90 -2.47 30.45
CA VAL A 190 2.86 -1.64 29.23
C VAL A 190 4.27 -1.22 28.83
N GLN A 191 5.07 -0.71 29.77
CA GLN A 191 6.44 -0.25 29.51
C GLN A 191 7.37 -1.38 29.06
N SER A 192 7.18 -2.59 29.58
CA SER A 192 7.87 -3.80 29.09
C SER A 192 7.57 -4.08 27.62
N LEU A 193 6.29 -4.00 27.20
CA LEU A 193 5.89 -4.17 25.80
C LEU A 193 6.38 -3.03 24.90
N ILE A 194 6.48 -1.80 25.41
CA ILE A 194 7.01 -0.66 24.66
C ILE A 194 8.52 -0.82 24.42
N SER A 195 9.27 -1.32 25.42
CA SER A 195 10.67 -1.69 25.26
C SER A 195 10.85 -2.78 24.20
N GLU A 196 10.02 -3.84 24.28
CA GLU A 196 10.02 -4.91 23.28
C GLU A 196 9.67 -4.40 21.88
N TYR A 197 8.74 -3.44 21.79
CA TYR A 197 8.36 -2.82 20.53
C TYR A 197 9.52 -2.03 19.90
N ARG A 198 10.27 -1.27 20.70
CA ARG A 198 11.47 -0.57 20.22
C ARG A 198 12.55 -1.55 19.75
N GLN A 199 12.79 -2.62 20.51
CA GLN A 199 13.75 -3.66 20.13
C GLN A 199 13.35 -4.35 18.83
N TYR A 200 12.06 -4.65 18.68
CA TYR A 200 11.50 -5.20 17.46
C TYR A 200 11.76 -4.30 16.24
N ILE A 201 11.63 -2.98 16.35
CA ILE A 201 11.97 -2.05 15.25
C ILE A 201 13.47 -2.11 14.94
N THR A 202 14.30 -2.15 15.99
CA THR A 202 15.76 -2.25 15.89
C THR A 202 16.21 -3.48 15.12
N ASP A 203 15.64 -4.63 15.45
CA ASP A 203 16.01 -5.91 14.86
C ASP A 203 15.65 -5.98 13.37
N ASN A 204 14.48 -5.43 13.00
CA ASN A 204 13.89 -5.65 11.68
C ASN A 204 14.10 -4.51 10.68
N PHE A 205 14.37 -3.28 11.11
CA PHE A 205 14.43 -2.14 10.18
C PHE A 205 15.73 -1.35 10.29
N TYR A 206 16.02 -0.74 11.42
CA TYR A 206 17.17 0.15 11.60
C TYR A 206 17.40 0.35 13.08
N ASP A 207 18.60 0.78 13.48
CA ASP A 207 18.89 1.07 14.89
C ASP A 207 17.94 2.15 15.42
N CYS A 208 16.96 1.75 16.24
CA CYS A 208 15.92 2.62 16.74
C CYS A 208 16.40 3.24 18.05
N THR A 209 17.13 4.35 17.95
CA THR A 209 17.56 5.11 19.13
C THR A 209 16.36 5.66 19.89
N VAL A 210 16.56 6.01 21.16
CA VAL A 210 15.50 6.62 22.00
C VAL A 210 14.93 7.88 21.35
N GLU A 211 15.79 8.74 20.79
CA GLU A 211 15.39 9.94 20.05
C GLU A 211 14.52 9.63 18.80
N ILE A 212 14.90 8.62 18.02
CA ILE A 212 14.10 8.17 16.86
C ILE A 212 12.76 7.61 17.32
N PHE A 213 12.77 6.81 18.38
CA PHE A 213 11.56 6.17 18.92
C PHE A 213 10.56 7.21 19.44
N ARG A 214 11.02 8.23 20.17
CA ARG A 214 10.18 9.37 20.59
C ARG A 214 9.56 10.08 19.39
N GLY A 215 10.36 10.38 18.37
CA GLY A 215 9.88 11.01 17.14
C GLY A 215 8.86 10.16 16.36
N LEU A 216 8.96 8.83 16.41
CA LEU A 216 7.96 7.91 15.84
C LEU A 216 6.63 8.01 16.57
N GLY A 217 6.64 8.11 17.90
CA GLY A 217 5.43 8.29 18.70
C GLY A 217 4.67 9.55 18.29
N ASP A 218 5.38 10.67 18.13
CA ASP A 218 4.75 11.92 17.66
C ASP A 218 4.22 11.81 16.24
N LEU A 219 4.95 11.13 15.34
CA LEU A 219 4.50 10.91 13.96
C LEU A 219 3.17 10.13 13.90
N TYR A 220 2.95 9.19 14.83
CA TYR A 220 1.74 8.36 14.85
C TYR A 220 0.45 9.15 15.08
N VAL A 221 0.55 10.33 15.69
CA VAL A 221 -0.58 11.23 15.92
C VAL A 221 -0.58 12.41 14.94
N HIS A 222 0.58 12.97 14.60
CA HIS A 222 0.67 14.14 13.70
C HIS A 222 0.31 13.82 12.25
N ASP A 223 0.48 12.57 11.82
CA ASP A 223 0.11 12.12 10.48
C ASP A 223 -1.12 11.18 10.54
N PRO A 224 -2.29 11.65 10.06
CA PRO A 224 -3.54 10.88 10.11
C PRO A 224 -3.47 9.51 9.41
N ARG A 225 -2.47 9.28 8.55
CA ARG A 225 -2.23 7.97 7.91
C ARG A 225 -1.82 6.91 8.94
N PHE A 226 -0.98 7.26 9.91
CA PHE A 226 -0.50 6.35 10.95
C PHE A 226 -1.57 6.12 12.01
N THR A 227 -2.20 7.20 12.49
CA THR A 227 -3.33 7.16 13.43
C THR A 227 -4.40 6.20 12.95
N LYS A 228 -4.86 6.38 11.70
CA LYS A 228 -5.91 5.53 11.09
C LYS A 228 -5.50 4.05 10.94
N ASN A 229 -4.21 3.75 10.92
CA ASN A 229 -3.73 2.38 10.73
C ASN A 229 -3.55 1.65 12.06
N ILE A 230 -3.00 2.33 13.06
CA ILE A 230 -2.80 1.81 14.41
C ILE A 230 -4.14 1.63 15.12
N ASP A 231 -5.04 2.61 15.00
CA ASP A 231 -6.36 2.58 15.66
C ASP A 231 -7.32 1.52 15.12
N LYS A 232 -6.93 0.78 14.07
CA LYS A 232 -7.69 -0.41 13.64
C LYS A 232 -7.64 -1.52 14.68
N VAL A 233 -6.57 -1.58 15.49
CA VAL A 233 -6.42 -2.56 16.57
C VAL A 233 -7.36 -2.17 17.71
N GLN A 234 -7.25 -0.92 18.16
CA GLN A 234 -8.14 -0.34 19.15
C GLN A 234 -8.19 1.17 18.97
N THR A 235 -9.39 1.76 18.99
CA THR A 235 -9.56 3.22 18.88
C THR A 235 -8.77 3.91 20.00
N GLY A 236 -7.97 4.91 19.66
CA GLY A 236 -7.11 5.63 20.60
C GLY A 236 -5.75 4.98 20.87
N LEU A 237 -5.44 3.83 20.27
CA LEU A 237 -4.16 3.15 20.46
C LEU A 237 -2.97 3.99 19.95
N SER A 238 -3.12 4.76 18.88
CA SER A 238 -2.04 5.64 18.39
C SER A 238 -1.67 6.75 19.37
N GLU A 239 -2.67 7.36 20.03
CA GLU A 239 -2.43 8.34 21.08
C GLU A 239 -1.82 7.66 22.31
N PHE A 240 -2.33 6.49 22.70
CA PHE A 240 -1.78 5.73 23.82
C PHE A 240 -0.33 5.30 23.59
N LEU A 241 0.00 4.80 22.39
CA LEU A 241 1.36 4.46 22.00
C LEU A 241 2.27 5.68 22.05
N ARG A 242 1.82 6.83 21.54
CA ARG A 242 2.60 8.08 21.64
C ARG A 242 2.95 8.38 23.10
N GLU A 243 1.96 8.41 23.99
CA GLU A 243 2.18 8.71 25.40
C GLU A 243 3.09 7.67 26.08
N ALA A 244 2.83 6.37 25.87
CA ALA A 244 3.64 5.29 26.45
C ALA A 244 5.09 5.25 25.92
N MET A 245 5.30 5.56 24.63
CA MET A 245 6.63 5.69 24.04
C MET A 245 7.39 6.89 24.61
N HIS A 246 6.72 8.03 24.85
CA HIS A 246 7.34 9.18 25.50
C HIS A 246 7.76 8.87 26.94
N VAL A 247 6.91 8.18 27.71
CA VAL A 247 7.23 7.72 29.07
C VAL A 247 8.46 6.80 29.07
N TYR A 248 8.51 5.83 28.15
CA TYR A 248 9.67 4.95 28.00
C TYR A 248 10.95 5.74 27.70
N CYS A 249 10.87 6.70 26.78
CA CYS A 249 12.02 7.53 26.42
C CYS A 249 12.47 8.43 27.58
N ASP A 250 11.54 9.01 28.33
CA ASP A 250 11.85 9.84 29.51
C ASP A 250 12.59 9.03 30.58
N ALA A 251 12.25 7.75 30.75
CA ALA A 251 12.92 6.85 31.70
C ALA A 251 14.36 6.51 31.26
N GLU A 252 14.57 6.20 29.98
CA GLU A 252 15.89 5.85 29.42
C GLU A 252 16.85 7.05 29.31
N GLU A 253 16.31 8.28 29.22
CA GLU A 253 17.10 9.52 29.21
C GLU A 253 17.44 10.02 30.63
N GLY A 254 16.78 9.47 31.66
CA GLY A 254 16.97 9.82 33.08
C GLY A 254 17.96 8.95 33.86
N GLU A 255 18.45 7.85 33.28
CA GLU A 255 19.54 6.99 33.80
C GLU A 255 20.94 7.41 33.32
#